data_AF-A0A402D920-F1
#
_entry.id   AF-A0A402D920-F1
#
_cell.length_a   1.000
_cell.length_b   1.000
_cell.length_c   1.000
_cell.angle_alpha   90.00
_cell.angle_beta   90.00
_cell.angle_gamma   90.00
#
_symmetry.space_group_name_H-M   'P 1'
#
loop_
_entity.id
_entity.type
_entity.pdbx_description
1 polymer ?
#
loop_
_entity_poly.entity_id
_entity_poly.type
_entity_poly.pdbx_seq_one_letter_code
_entity_poly.pdbx_strand_id
1 'polypeptide(L)'
;MKQPYPILGWRDRSVFIGKRGQISFYHYDFTAQALSKLSRGFDRDLKDIEAMYEHKLFSLNELGECFEAIAPELIRFPSLNPDVLRSRVKNFIERFQYPPEEKQS
;
A
#
# COMPACT_ATOMS: atom_id res chain seq x y z
N MET A 1 27.16 -1.20 7.06
CA MET A 1 26.08 -0.23 6.77
C MET A 1 24.83 -1.01 6.38
N LYS A 2 23.79 -1.04 7.22
CA LYS A 2 22.48 -1.54 6.79
C LYS A 2 21.85 -0.44 5.93
N GLN A 3 21.75 -0.67 4.63
CA GLN A 3 21.12 0.26 3.68
C GLN A 3 19.70 0.61 4.21
N PRO A 4 19.25 1.87 4.09
CA PRO A 4 17.86 2.20 4.36
C PRO A 4 17.07 1.69 3.14
N TYR A 5 16.64 0.43 3.18
CA TYR A 5 16.13 -0.23 2.00
C TYR A 5 14.67 0.17 1.75
N PRO A 6 14.33 0.72 0.57
CA PRO A 6 12.96 0.64 0.06
C PRO A 6 12.47 -0.82 0.08
N ILE A 7 11.16 -1.02 0.23
CA ILE A 7 10.52 -2.33 0.43
C ILE A 7 11.09 -3.35 -0.56
N LEU A 8 11.56 -4.51 -0.08
CA LEU A 8 12.21 -5.50 -0.94
C LEU A 8 11.33 -5.85 -2.15
N GLY A 9 11.93 -5.88 -3.35
CA GLY A 9 11.22 -6.15 -4.61
C GLY A 9 10.44 -4.97 -5.21
N TRP A 10 10.48 -3.76 -4.63
CA TRP A 10 9.75 -2.60 -5.17
C TRP A 10 10.10 -2.28 -6.63
N ARG A 11 11.36 -2.51 -7.05
CA ARG A 11 11.82 -2.23 -8.42
C ARG A 11 11.08 -3.10 -9.42
N ASP A 12 11.00 -4.40 -9.12
CA ASP A 12 10.36 -5.39 -10.01
C ASP A 12 8.84 -5.21 -10.03
N ARG A 13 8.24 -4.71 -8.94
CA ARG A 13 6.80 -4.39 -8.85
C ARG A 13 6.44 -3.02 -9.43
N SER A 14 7.41 -2.18 -9.79
CA SER A 14 7.14 -0.86 -10.38
C SER A 14 6.72 -0.99 -11.84
N VAL A 15 5.62 -0.34 -12.23
CA VAL A 15 4.98 -0.52 -13.55
C VAL A 15 5.48 0.53 -14.53
N PHE A 16 5.99 0.12 -15.69
CA PHE A 16 6.49 1.05 -16.70
C PHE A 16 5.38 1.95 -17.27
N ILE A 17 5.67 3.25 -17.37
CA ILE A 17 4.78 4.26 -17.96
C ILE A 17 5.22 4.58 -19.39
N GLY A 18 6.52 4.80 -19.60
CA GLY A 18 7.03 5.29 -20.86
C GLY A 18 8.48 5.75 -20.76
N LYS A 19 9.07 6.09 -21.91
CA LYS A 19 10.45 6.56 -22.00
C LYS A 19 10.48 7.91 -22.71
N ARG A 20 11.26 8.86 -22.19
CA ARG A 20 11.57 10.12 -22.88
C ARG A 20 13.09 10.25 -23.00
N GLY A 21 13.59 10.20 -24.24
CA GLY A 21 15.03 10.15 -24.50
C GLY A 21 15.66 8.95 -23.83
N GLN A 22 16.59 9.18 -22.89
CA GLN A 22 17.28 8.13 -22.13
C GLN A 22 16.63 7.80 -20.79
N ILE A 23 15.52 8.45 -20.41
CA ILE A 23 14.89 8.31 -19.09
C ILE A 23 13.61 7.48 -19.20
N SER A 24 13.51 6.42 -18.39
CA SER A 24 12.31 5.59 -18.24
C SER A 24 11.52 6.01 -16.99
N PHE A 25 10.21 6.10 -17.15
CA PHE A 25 9.25 6.48 -16.11
C PHE A 25 8.45 5.26 -15.68
N TYR A 26 8.20 5.14 -14.38
CA TYR A 26 7.47 4.04 -13.78
C TYR A 26 6.48 4.58 -12.75
N HIS A 27 5.31 3.95 -12.65
CA HIS A 27 4.53 3.98 -11.44
C HIS A 27 5.30 3.19 -10.39
N TYR A 28 5.52 3.81 -9.24
CA TYR A 28 6.11 3.10 -8.11
C TYR A 28 5.21 1.94 -7.68
N ASP A 29 5.78 0.92 -7.04
CA ASP A 29 5.06 -0.22 -6.47
C ASP A 29 3.72 0.18 -5.81
N PHE A 30 2.61 -0.27 -6.39
CA PHE A 30 1.27 0.12 -5.96
C PHE A 30 0.93 -0.38 -4.56
N THR A 31 1.46 -1.54 -4.14
CA THR A 31 1.28 -2.05 -2.77
C THR A 31 1.98 -1.15 -1.76
N ALA A 32 3.20 -0.71 -2.08
CA ALA A 32 3.94 0.24 -1.25
C ALA A 32 3.24 1.61 -1.20
N GLN A 33 2.70 2.09 -2.33
CA GLN A 33 1.90 3.31 -2.37
C GLN A 33 0.65 3.20 -1.49
N ALA A 34 -0.07 2.07 -1.53
CA ALA A 34 -1.26 1.84 -0.72
C ALA A 34 -0.94 1.86 0.79
N LEU A 35 0.15 1.21 1.22
CA LEU A 35 0.59 1.29 2.63
C LEU A 35 0.93 2.71 3.07
N SER A 36 1.63 3.48 2.23
CA SER A 36 1.96 4.87 2.53
C SER A 36 0.69 5.73 2.66
N LYS A 37 -0.32 5.48 1.83
CA LYS A 37 -1.64 6.14 1.86
C LYS A 37 -2.41 5.76 3.12
N LEU A 38 -2.48 4.48 3.48
CA LEU A 38 -3.09 4.01 4.73
C LEU A 38 -2.39 4.58 5.98
N SER A 39 -1.06 4.71 5.95
CA SER A 39 -0.29 5.29 7.03
C SER A 39 -0.65 6.76 7.28
N ARG A 40 -0.83 7.55 6.21
CA ARG A 40 -1.29 8.96 6.32
C ARG A 40 -2.77 9.05 6.69
N GLY A 41 -3.61 8.24 6.05
CA GLY A 41 -5.03 8.07 6.40
C GLY A 41 -5.91 9.28 6.12
N PHE A 42 -5.55 10.15 5.17
CA PHE A 42 -6.42 11.24 4.73
C PHE A 42 -7.59 10.69 3.89
N ASP A 43 -8.75 11.34 3.92
CA ASP A 43 -9.93 10.89 3.15
C ASP A 43 -9.64 10.72 1.65
N ARG A 44 -8.80 11.60 1.08
CA ARG A 44 -8.36 11.50 -0.31
C ARG A 44 -7.49 10.27 -0.56
N ASP A 45 -6.66 9.88 0.40
CA ASP A 45 -5.81 8.70 0.30
C ASP A 45 -6.66 7.44 0.37
N LEU A 46 -7.70 7.43 1.22
CA LEU A 46 -8.65 6.32 1.31
C LEU A 46 -9.42 6.10 0.00
N LYS A 47 -9.96 7.17 -0.60
CA LYS A 47 -10.62 7.06 -1.92
C LYS A 47 -9.67 6.57 -3.01
N ASP A 48 -8.42 7.01 -2.96
CA ASP A 48 -7.39 6.62 -3.94
C ASP A 48 -7.01 5.13 -3.80
N ILE A 49 -6.82 4.62 -2.58
CA ILE A 49 -6.54 3.17 -2.39
C ILE A 49 -7.73 2.28 -2.77
N GLU A 50 -8.96 2.75 -2.56
CA GLU A 50 -10.17 2.05 -2.99
C GLU A 50 -10.18 1.93 -4.51
N ALA A 51 -10.00 3.03 -5.23
CA ALA A 51 -9.91 3.03 -6.69
C ALA A 51 -8.73 2.15 -7.17
N MET A 52 -7.56 2.24 -6.52
CA MET A 52 -6.41 1.39 -6.85
C MET A 52 -6.72 -0.11 -6.72
N TYR A 53 -7.47 -0.49 -5.68
CA TYR A 53 -7.89 -1.86 -5.47
C TYR A 53 -8.94 -2.32 -6.50
N GLU A 54 -9.96 -1.50 -6.77
CA GLU A 54 -10.98 -1.77 -7.78
C GLU A 54 -10.37 -1.96 -9.18
N HIS A 55 -9.33 -1.20 -9.50
CA HIS A 55 -8.54 -1.34 -10.73
C HIS A 55 -7.53 -2.49 -10.70
N LYS A 56 -7.51 -3.31 -9.64
CA LYS A 56 -6.62 -4.47 -9.47
C LYS A 56 -5.13 -4.12 -9.56
N LEU A 57 -4.75 -2.91 -9.11
CA LEU A 57 -3.36 -2.45 -9.13
C LEU A 57 -2.50 -3.11 -8.04
N PHE A 58 -3.14 -3.72 -7.03
CA PHE A 58 -2.54 -4.56 -6.00
C PHE A 58 -3.60 -5.52 -5.46
N SER A 59 -3.21 -6.56 -4.71
CA SER A 59 -4.13 -7.47 -4.02
C SER A 59 -4.15 -7.28 -2.51
N LEU A 60 -5.26 -7.68 -1.86
CA LEU A 60 -5.37 -7.63 -0.39
C LEU A 60 -4.32 -8.49 0.31
N ASN A 61 -3.98 -9.64 -0.29
CA ASN A 61 -2.95 -10.53 0.24
C ASN A 61 -1.57 -9.86 0.24
N GLU A 62 -1.16 -9.29 -0.91
CA GLU A 62 0.11 -8.56 -1.03
C GLU A 62 0.18 -7.37 -0.07
N LEU A 63 -0.94 -6.67 0.15
CA LEU A 63 -1.00 -5.57 1.12
C LEU A 63 -0.70 -6.04 2.55
N GLY A 64 -1.30 -7.16 2.97
CA GLY A 64 -1.07 -7.76 4.27
C GLY A 64 0.36 -8.26 4.44
N GLU A 65 0.87 -9.03 3.48
CA GLU A 65 2.25 -9.55 3.48
C GLU A 65 3.28 -8.41 3.51
N CYS A 66 3.05 -7.37 2.72
CA CYS A 66 3.93 -6.21 2.66
C CYS A 66 3.95 -5.44 3.99
N PHE A 67 2.79 -5.30 4.66
CA PHE A 67 2.74 -4.71 6.00
C PHE A 67 3.54 -5.53 7.02
N GLU A 68 3.34 -6.86 7.07
CA GLU A 68 4.08 -7.71 8.02
C GLU A 68 5.59 -7.69 7.75
N ALA A 69 6.01 -7.58 6.49
CA ALA A 69 7.42 -7.44 6.12
C ALA A 69 8.05 -6.14 6.64
N ILE A 70 7.29 -5.03 6.72
CA ILE A 70 7.83 -3.73 7.19
C ILE A 70 7.57 -3.47 8.67
N ALA A 71 6.61 -4.14 9.31
CA ALA A 71 6.19 -3.87 10.68
C ALA A 71 7.36 -3.88 11.70
N PRO A 72 8.33 -4.83 11.65
CA PRO A 72 9.47 -4.82 12.57
C PRO A 72 10.39 -3.60 12.40
N GLU A 73 10.45 -3.02 11.21
CA GLU A 73 11.30 -1.88 10.89
C GLU A 73 10.65 -0.54 11.28
N LEU A 74 9.34 -0.51 11.55
CA LEU A 74 8.61 0.71 11.90
C LEU A 74 9.10 1.36 13.20
N ILE A 75 9.73 0.59 14.11
CA ILE A 75 10.36 1.12 15.34
C ILE A 75 11.43 2.19 15.04
N ARG A 76 12.00 2.18 13.83
CA ARG A 76 13.00 3.14 13.36
C ARG A 76 12.40 4.46 12.89
N PHE A 77 11.06 4.54 12.79
CA PHE A 77 10.32 5.67 12.26
C PHE A 77 9.32 6.19 13.32
N PRO A 78 9.78 6.97 14.32
CA PRO A 78 8.96 7.34 15.47
C PRO A 78 7.75 8.22 15.14
N SER A 79 7.71 8.84 13.96
CA SER A 79 6.54 9.57 13.47
C SER A 79 5.40 8.66 13.00
N LEU A 80 5.66 7.37 12.82
CA LEU A 80 4.66 6.37 12.45
C LEU A 80 4.18 5.64 13.70
N ASN A 81 2.88 5.48 13.84
CA ASN A 81 2.28 4.61 14.84
C ASN A 81 2.00 3.23 14.21
N PRO A 82 2.73 2.15 14.59
CA PRO A 82 2.58 0.84 13.99
C PRO A 82 1.19 0.23 14.21
N ASP A 83 0.59 0.43 15.38
CA ASP A 83 -0.72 -0.13 15.73
C ASP A 83 -1.85 0.54 14.94
N VAL A 84 -1.75 1.86 14.74
CA VAL A 84 -2.69 2.60 13.90
C VAL A 84 -2.59 2.13 12.45
N LEU A 85 -1.38 1.95 11.91
CA LEU A 85 -1.21 1.42 10.56
C LEU A 85 -1.75 -0.01 10.45
N ARG A 86 -1.44 -0.88 11.43
CA ARG A 86 -1.96 -2.26 11.51
C ARG A 86 -3.48 -2.28 11.46
N SER A 87 -4.13 -1.47 12.30
CA SER A 87 -5.60 -1.38 12.34
C SER A 87 -6.16 -0.89 11.00
N ARG A 88 -5.55 0.11 10.36
CA ARG A 88 -6.01 0.61 9.06
C ARG A 88 -5.86 -0.42 7.95
N VAL A 89 -4.73 -1.15 7.89
CA VAL A 89 -4.53 -2.26 6.94
C VAL A 89 -5.57 -3.35 7.16
N LYS A 90 -5.76 -3.78 8.41
CA LYS A 90 -6.75 -4.79 8.78
C LYS A 90 -8.16 -4.37 8.36
N ASN A 91 -8.58 -3.16 8.73
CA ASN A 91 -9.92 -2.65 8.39
C ASN A 91 -10.14 -2.57 6.88
N PHE A 92 -9.11 -2.17 6.11
CA PHE A 92 -9.19 -2.14 4.65
C PHE A 92 -9.36 -3.55 4.07
N ILE A 93 -8.55 -4.52 4.53
CA ILE A 93 -8.67 -5.92 4.10
C ILE A 93 -10.05 -6.49 4.43
N GLU A 94 -10.51 -6.33 5.68
CA GLU A 94 -11.81 -6.85 6.12
C GLU A 94 -12.97 -6.26 5.31
N ARG A 95 -12.95 -4.94 5.06
CA ARG A 95 -13.99 -4.25 4.27
C ARG A 95 -14.15 -4.82 2.86
N PHE A 96 -13.04 -5.19 2.20
CA PHE A 96 -13.07 -5.66 0.82
C PHE A 96 -13.10 -7.19 0.70
N GLN A 97 -12.66 -7.92 1.73
CA GLN A 97 -12.76 -9.38 1.78
C GLN A 97 -14.16 -9.84 2.17
N TYR A 98 -14.84 -9.09 3.04
CA TYR A 98 -16.19 -9.37 3.51
C TYR A 98 -17.03 -8.08 3.36
N PRO A 99 -17.41 -7.70 2.12
CA PRO A 99 -18.25 -6.54 1.93
C PRO A 99 -19.55 -6.74 2.73
N PRO A 100 -20.00 -5.72 3.50
CA PRO A 100 -21.26 -5.83 4.21
C PRO A 100 -22.37 -6.16 3.20
N GLU A 101 -23.23 -7.12 3.53
CA GLU A 101 -24.39 -7.45 2.69
C GLU A 101 -25.14 -6.15 2.37
N GLU A 102 -25.18 -5.79 1.08
CA GLU A 102 -26.03 -4.69 0.64
C GLU A 102 -27.46 -5.05 1.02
N LYS A 103 -28.00 -4.36 2.03
CA LYS A 103 -29.44 -4.38 2.29
C LYS A 103 -30.12 -3.81 1.05
N GLN A 104 -30.52 -4.69 0.15
CA GLN A 104 -31.44 -4.40 -0.94
C GLN A 104 -32.69 -3.78 -0.33
N SER A 105 -32.89 -2.49 -0.60
CA SER A 105 -34.13 -1.77 -0.31
C SER A 105 -35.14 -1.96 -1.44
#